data_AF-A0A2V8E067-F1
#
_entry.id   AF-A0A2V8E067-F1
#
_cell.length_a   1.000
_cell.length_b   1.000
_cell.length_c   1.000
_cell.angle_alpha   90.00
_cell.angle_beta   90.00
_cell.angle_gamma   90.00
#
_symmetry.space_group_name_H-M   'P 1'
#
loop_
_entity.id
_entity.type
_entity.pdbx_description
1 polymer ?
#
loop_
_entity_poly.entity_id
_entity_poly.type
_entity_poly.pdbx_seq_one_letter_code
_entity_poly.pdbx_strand_id
1 'polypeptide(L)'
;MAWLAGSLAAQQFPAGYVDPRPALEAARKAIGTDSLKCVTISGTGYDGAVGQAKLSDKNVDWPRIDALTNYTRTMNWDAKTMKEEFDRKPGLNPAMWKYGIGWIDGAPIQQNPHQTFMLNGNYGWYMDGPGGKPTPVPPEIAQIWPV
;
A
#
# COMPACT_ATOMS: atom_id res chain seq x y z
N MET A 1 -52.25 5.23 11.98
CA MET A 1 -50.89 5.51 12.48
C MET A 1 -50.10 6.04 11.30
N ALA A 2 -49.93 7.36 11.19
CA ALA A 2 -49.32 8.02 10.04
C ALA A 2 -47.82 8.16 10.28
N TRP A 3 -47.01 7.66 9.34
CA TRP A 3 -45.56 7.84 9.33
C TRP A 3 -45.25 9.24 8.81
N LEU A 4 -44.69 10.10 9.67
CA LEU A 4 -44.13 11.39 9.24
C LEU A 4 -42.84 11.11 8.48
N ALA A 5 -42.87 11.32 7.17
CA ALA A 5 -41.67 11.42 6.35
C ALA A 5 -40.93 12.70 6.76
N GLY A 6 -39.93 12.56 7.63
CA GLY A 6 -39.01 13.65 7.93
C GLY A 6 -38.18 13.95 6.68
N SER A 7 -38.35 15.15 6.11
CA SER A 7 -37.44 15.68 5.11
C SER A 7 -36.04 15.73 5.72
N LEU A 8 -35.12 14.91 5.22
CA LEU A 8 -33.69 15.06 5.49
C LEU A 8 -33.26 16.40 4.88
N ALA A 9 -33.27 17.47 5.68
CA ALA A 9 -32.67 18.73 5.28
C ALA A 9 -31.18 18.46 5.04
N ALA A 10 -30.70 18.78 3.83
CA ALA A 10 -29.27 18.76 3.54
C ALA A 10 -28.57 19.67 4.57
N GLN A 11 -27.58 19.13 5.30
CA GLN A 11 -26.78 19.92 6.23
C GLN A 11 -26.18 21.10 5.48
N GLN A 12 -26.49 22.32 5.95
CA GLN A 12 -25.88 23.54 5.43
C GLN A 12 -24.39 23.50 5.77
N PHE A 13 -23.52 23.64 4.77
CA PHE A 13 -22.08 23.72 5.01
C PHE A 13 -21.73 24.95 5.85
N PRO A 14 -20.69 24.88 6.71
CA PRO A 14 -20.26 26.00 7.54
C PRO A 14 -19.82 27.20 6.70
N ALA A 15 -19.92 28.41 7.25
CA ALA A 15 -19.44 29.62 6.60
C ALA A 15 -17.93 29.50 6.29
N GLY A 16 -17.54 29.86 5.06
CA GLY A 16 -16.16 29.69 4.58
C GLY A 16 -15.85 28.30 4.00
N TYR A 17 -16.84 27.40 3.91
CA TYR A 17 -16.68 26.15 3.18
C TYR A 17 -16.36 26.40 1.71
N VAL A 18 -15.21 25.89 1.28
CA VAL A 18 -14.81 25.83 -0.12
C VAL A 18 -15.05 24.40 -0.59
N ASP A 19 -15.88 24.25 -1.63
CA ASP A 19 -16.09 22.97 -2.27
C ASP A 19 -14.76 22.47 -2.87
N PRO A 20 -14.23 21.30 -2.44
CA PRO A 20 -12.96 20.81 -2.95
C PRO A 20 -13.08 20.21 -4.35
N ARG A 21 -14.30 19.93 -4.84
CA ARG A 21 -14.52 19.24 -6.12
C ARG A 21 -13.80 19.93 -7.29
N PRO A 22 -13.87 21.26 -7.50
CA PRO A 22 -13.19 21.89 -8.62
C PRO A 22 -11.67 21.70 -8.59
N ALA A 23 -11.06 21.74 -7.40
CA ALA A 23 -9.62 21.51 -7.24
C ALA A 23 -9.24 20.05 -7.54
N LEU A 24 -10.03 19.10 -7.05
CA LEU A 24 -9.83 17.67 -7.34
C LEU A 24 -10.04 17.35 -8.82
N GLU A 25 -11.04 17.94 -9.48
CA GLU A 25 -11.29 17.81 -10.91
C GLU A 25 -10.11 18.34 -11.75
N ALA A 26 -9.57 19.50 -11.36
CA ALA A 26 -8.40 20.07 -12.03
C ALA A 26 -7.16 19.18 -11.85
N ALA A 27 -6.92 18.67 -10.64
CA ALA A 27 -5.83 17.74 -10.36
C ALA A 27 -5.98 16.44 -11.15
N ARG A 28 -7.19 15.86 -11.19
CA ARG A 28 -7.49 14.65 -11.97
C ARG A 28 -7.10 14.82 -13.43
N LYS A 29 -7.51 15.93 -14.04
CA LYS A 29 -7.20 16.26 -15.44
C LYS A 29 -5.70 16.50 -15.66
N ALA A 30 -5.05 17.23 -14.75
CA ALA A 30 -3.63 17.54 -14.87
C ALA A 30 -2.74 16.29 -14.71
N ILE A 31 -3.07 15.41 -13.77
CA ILE A 31 -2.38 14.13 -13.55
C ILE A 31 -2.74 13.13 -14.66
N GLY A 32 -3.93 13.25 -15.26
CA GLY A 32 -4.41 12.37 -16.31
C GLY A 32 -4.86 11.00 -15.78
N THR A 33 -5.39 10.94 -14.55
CA THR A 33 -5.72 9.66 -13.89
C THR A 33 -6.79 8.85 -14.65
N ASP A 34 -7.60 9.51 -15.49
CA ASP A 34 -8.62 8.88 -16.33
C ASP A 34 -8.02 7.93 -17.40
N SER A 35 -6.70 8.02 -17.64
CA SER A 35 -5.97 7.23 -18.64
C SER A 35 -4.65 6.68 -18.12
N LEU A 36 -4.47 6.63 -16.79
CA LEU A 36 -3.22 6.20 -16.17
C LEU A 36 -2.89 4.74 -16.51
N LYS A 37 -1.71 4.52 -17.08
CA LYS A 37 -1.23 3.18 -17.48
C LYS A 37 -0.11 2.66 -16.59
N CYS A 38 0.73 3.57 -16.14
CA CYS A 38 1.87 3.27 -15.31
C CYS A 38 2.11 4.43 -14.36
N VAL A 39 2.45 4.13 -13.11
CA VAL A 39 2.90 5.12 -12.13
C VAL A 39 4.12 4.61 -11.41
N THR A 40 5.08 5.50 -11.17
CA THR A 40 6.20 5.25 -10.27
C THR A 40 6.10 6.21 -9.10
N ILE A 41 6.12 5.66 -7.89
CA ILE A 41 6.09 6.38 -6.62
C ILE A 41 7.44 6.20 -5.97
N SER A 42 8.07 7.28 -5.49
CA SER A 42 9.35 7.22 -4.80
C SER A 42 9.36 8.07 -3.54
N GLY A 43 10.11 7.67 -2.52
CA GLY A 43 10.26 8.46 -1.30
C GLY A 43 10.81 7.68 -0.11
N THR A 44 10.33 8.05 1.07
CA THR A 44 10.61 7.38 2.34
C THR A 44 9.29 7.17 3.09
N GLY A 45 9.26 6.21 4.01
CA GLY A 45 8.05 5.85 4.74
C GLY A 45 8.30 4.87 5.88
N TYR A 46 7.27 4.12 6.26
CA TYR A 46 7.36 3.00 7.17
C TYR A 46 6.27 1.99 6.81
N ASP A 47 6.48 0.73 7.20
CA ASP A 47 5.43 -0.28 7.13
C ASP A 47 4.72 -0.42 8.48
N GLY A 48 3.39 -0.53 8.43
CA GLY A 48 2.55 -0.83 9.58
C GLY A 48 2.17 -2.31 9.63
N ALA A 49 2.22 -2.90 10.83
CA ALA A 49 1.69 -4.24 11.08
C ALA A 49 0.16 -4.21 11.24
N VAL A 50 -0.54 -4.11 10.11
CA VAL A 50 -2.02 -4.09 10.07
C VAL A 50 -2.58 -5.31 10.79
N GLY A 51 -3.58 -5.10 11.66
CA GLY A 51 -4.21 -6.15 12.45
C GLY A 51 -3.45 -6.59 13.71
N GLN A 52 -2.22 -6.11 13.93
CA GLN A 52 -1.43 -6.40 15.13
C GLN A 52 -1.50 -5.28 16.19
N ALA A 53 -2.34 -4.26 15.97
CA ALA A 53 -2.55 -3.20 16.94
C ALA A 53 -3.34 -3.70 18.15
N LYS A 54 -2.83 -3.42 19.36
CA LYS A 54 -3.55 -3.70 20.61
C LYS A 54 -4.81 -2.83 20.79
N LEU A 55 -4.79 -1.61 20.23
CA LEU A 55 -5.85 -0.62 20.33
C LEU A 55 -6.16 -0.06 18.95
N SER A 56 -7.45 -0.02 18.58
CA SER A 56 -7.95 0.58 17.34
C SER A 56 -8.71 1.87 17.68
N ASP A 57 -8.00 3.00 17.71
CA ASP A 57 -8.56 4.33 18.01
C ASP A 57 -8.05 5.35 16.97
N LYS A 58 -8.82 6.42 16.73
CA LYS A 58 -8.56 7.43 15.68
C LYS A 58 -7.20 8.13 15.80
N ASN A 59 -6.62 8.12 17.00
CA ASN A 59 -5.35 8.80 17.32
C ASN A 59 -4.21 7.80 17.60
N VAL A 60 -4.41 6.51 17.30
CA VAL A 60 -3.44 5.46 17.55
C VAL A 60 -2.99 4.90 16.21
N ASP A 61 -1.71 5.09 15.90
CA ASP A 61 -1.08 4.56 14.69
C ASP A 61 -0.87 3.04 14.81
N TRP A 62 -0.73 2.37 13.66
CA TRP A 62 -0.38 0.96 13.62
C TRP A 62 1.05 0.75 14.17
N PRO A 63 1.34 -0.41 14.79
CA PRO A 63 2.70 -0.75 15.16
C PRO A 63 3.61 -0.65 13.93
N ARG A 64 4.61 0.23 14.02
CA ARG A 64 5.58 0.44 12.95
C ARG A 64 6.64 -0.64 13.04
N ILE A 65 6.93 -1.26 11.91
CA ILE A 65 7.96 -2.29 11.82
C ILE A 65 9.34 -1.65 11.76
N ASP A 66 9.60 -0.85 10.73
CA ASP A 66 10.78 0.00 10.63
C ASP A 66 10.56 1.06 9.53
N ALA A 67 11.48 2.01 9.44
CA ALA A 67 11.56 2.95 8.35
C ALA A 67 11.88 2.25 7.02
N LEU A 68 11.23 2.74 5.96
CA LEU A 68 11.55 2.42 4.58
C LEU A 68 12.31 3.60 3.98
N THR A 69 13.54 3.36 3.53
CA THR A 69 14.31 4.35 2.76
C THR A 69 14.46 3.90 1.32
N ASN A 70 14.80 4.83 0.42
CA ASN A 70 15.00 4.53 -1.00
C ASN A 70 13.80 3.80 -1.63
N TYR A 71 12.58 4.11 -1.16
CA TYR A 71 11.37 3.46 -1.62
C TYR A 71 11.11 3.84 -3.08
N THR A 72 10.85 2.84 -3.92
CA THR A 72 10.36 2.99 -5.28
C THR A 72 9.32 1.92 -5.56
N ARG A 73 8.15 2.31 -6.05
CA ARG A 73 7.13 1.37 -6.52
C ARG A 73 6.64 1.77 -7.89
N THR A 74 6.80 0.87 -8.85
CA THR A 74 6.25 1.01 -10.19
C THR A 74 5.09 0.05 -10.36
N MET A 75 3.93 0.57 -10.73
CA MET A 75 2.70 -0.16 -11.01
C MET A 75 2.33 0.07 -12.46
N ASN A 76 2.18 -0.99 -13.24
CA ASN A 76 1.84 -0.94 -14.66
C ASN A 76 0.61 -1.79 -14.93
N TRP A 77 -0.53 -1.13 -15.14
CA TRP A 77 -1.82 -1.77 -15.38
C TRP A 77 -1.95 -2.38 -16.78
N ASP A 78 -1.25 -1.83 -17.78
CA ASP A 78 -1.25 -2.39 -19.13
C ASP A 78 -0.48 -3.73 -19.18
N ALA A 79 0.69 -3.79 -18.53
CA ALA A 79 1.49 -5.01 -18.43
C ALA A 79 1.01 -5.95 -17.31
N LYS A 80 0.13 -5.49 -16.42
CA LYS A 80 -0.30 -6.18 -15.18
C LYS A 80 0.88 -6.59 -14.30
N THR A 81 1.85 -5.68 -14.18
CA THR A 81 3.07 -5.90 -13.40
C THR A 81 3.24 -4.85 -12.32
N MET A 82 3.85 -5.23 -11.21
CA MET A 82 4.31 -4.31 -10.19
C MET A 82 5.74 -4.67 -9.77
N LYS A 83 6.57 -3.66 -9.52
CA LYS A 83 7.86 -3.80 -8.85
C LYS A 83 7.94 -2.77 -7.73
N GLU A 84 8.20 -3.23 -6.52
CA GLU A 84 8.40 -2.39 -5.33
C GLU A 84 9.75 -2.72 -4.71
N GLU A 85 10.50 -1.68 -4.39
CA GLU A 85 11.87 -1.74 -3.89
C GLU A 85 12.00 -0.76 -2.74
N PHE A 86 12.70 -1.17 -1.69
CA PHE A 86 13.04 -0.30 -0.57
C PHE A 86 14.18 -0.89 0.24
N ASP A 87 14.81 -0.05 1.05
CA ASP A 87 15.71 -0.48 2.11
C ASP A 87 14.99 -0.45 3.45
N ARG A 88 15.14 -1.54 4.22
CA ARG A 88 14.61 -1.69 5.57
C ARG A 88 15.62 -2.41 6.44
N LYS A 89 15.70 -2.09 7.73
CA LYS A 89 16.61 -2.79 8.65
C LYS A 89 16.37 -4.31 8.65
N PRO A 90 17.42 -5.14 8.47
CA PRO A 90 17.29 -6.60 8.56
C PRO A 90 16.99 -7.11 9.97
N GLY A 91 16.55 -8.38 10.06
CA GLY A 91 16.47 -9.13 11.32
C GLY A 91 15.15 -9.00 12.10
N LEU A 92 14.25 -8.08 11.73
CA LEU A 92 12.98 -7.88 12.44
C LEU A 92 11.78 -8.61 11.81
N ASN A 93 11.87 -8.99 10.54
CA ASN A 93 10.74 -9.51 9.75
C ASN A 93 11.16 -10.63 8.80
N PRO A 94 10.24 -11.47 8.32
CA PRO A 94 10.50 -12.29 7.15
C PRO A 94 10.88 -11.44 5.94
N ALA A 95 11.76 -11.95 5.08
CA ALA A 95 12.15 -11.29 3.83
C ALA A 95 10.94 -10.98 2.92
N MET A 96 9.94 -11.87 2.91
CA MET A 96 8.71 -11.67 2.12
C MET A 96 7.66 -10.78 2.78
N TRP A 97 7.93 -10.23 3.97
CA TRP A 97 6.92 -9.53 4.75
C TRP A 97 6.56 -8.18 4.11
N LYS A 98 5.28 -8.07 3.74
CA LYS A 98 4.65 -6.91 3.09
C LYS A 98 3.19 -6.80 3.54
N TYR A 99 2.70 -5.57 3.76
CA TYR A 99 1.30 -5.21 4.05
C TYR A 99 0.58 -6.08 5.11
N GLY A 100 1.27 -6.47 6.17
CA GLY A 100 0.63 -7.15 7.32
C GLY A 100 0.37 -8.65 7.14
N ILE A 101 0.94 -9.30 6.12
CA ILE A 101 0.82 -10.75 5.85
C ILE A 101 1.35 -11.64 7.01
N GLY A 102 2.02 -11.07 8.00
CA GLY A 102 2.49 -11.80 9.19
C GLY A 102 3.60 -12.80 8.88
N TRP A 103 3.87 -13.70 9.82
CA TRP A 103 4.82 -14.80 9.63
C TRP A 103 4.15 -15.91 8.83
N ILE A 104 4.79 -16.35 7.76
CA ILE A 104 4.40 -17.53 6.99
C ILE A 104 5.50 -18.58 7.20
N ASP A 105 5.10 -19.79 7.55
CA ASP A 105 6.02 -20.89 7.82
C ASP A 105 6.98 -21.09 6.65
N GLY A 106 8.28 -21.21 6.96
CA GLY A 106 9.34 -21.39 5.98
C GLY A 106 9.86 -20.10 5.33
N ALA A 107 9.28 -18.93 5.61
CA ALA A 107 9.84 -17.66 5.16
C ALA A 107 11.12 -17.33 5.94
N PRO A 108 12.27 -17.15 5.26
CA PRO A 108 13.51 -16.77 5.95
C PRO A 108 13.39 -15.36 6.54
N ILE A 109 14.05 -15.14 7.66
CA ILE A 109 14.26 -13.81 8.22
C ILE A 109 15.02 -12.96 7.19
N GLN A 110 14.60 -11.71 7.00
CA GLN A 110 15.31 -10.75 6.17
C GLN A 110 16.76 -10.60 6.61
N GLN A 111 17.71 -10.85 5.71
CA GLN A 111 19.15 -10.77 5.96
C GLN A 111 19.77 -9.49 5.39
N ASN A 112 19.23 -8.94 4.30
CA ASN A 112 19.81 -7.77 3.61
C ASN A 112 18.93 -6.53 3.75
N PRO A 113 19.51 -5.32 3.72
CA PRO A 113 18.71 -4.10 3.81
C PRO A 113 17.75 -3.93 2.63
N HIS A 114 18.23 -4.15 1.41
CA HIS A 114 17.47 -3.93 0.19
C HIS A 114 16.50 -5.08 -0.10
N GLN A 115 15.22 -4.79 -0.28
CA GLN A 115 14.20 -5.76 -0.62
C GLN A 115 13.57 -5.41 -1.97
N THR A 116 13.23 -6.43 -2.74
CA THR A 116 12.49 -6.28 -4.00
C THR A 116 11.27 -7.19 -4.00
N PHE A 117 10.11 -6.65 -4.34
CA PHE A 117 8.85 -7.36 -4.50
C PHE A 117 8.36 -7.17 -5.92
N MET A 118 7.94 -8.25 -6.57
CA MET A 118 7.50 -8.25 -7.95
C MET A 118 6.18 -9.00 -8.09
N LEU A 119 5.31 -8.50 -8.97
CA LEU A 119 4.07 -9.16 -9.36
C LEU A 119 3.94 -9.20 -10.88
N ASN A 120 3.39 -10.30 -11.40
CA ASN A 120 2.86 -10.39 -12.76
C ASN A 120 1.55 -11.20 -12.72
N GLY A 121 0.42 -10.53 -12.93
CA GLY A 121 -0.91 -11.15 -12.80
C GLY A 121 -1.12 -11.71 -11.39
N ASN A 122 -1.31 -13.03 -11.27
CA ASN A 122 -1.56 -13.71 -9.99
C ASN A 122 -0.28 -14.30 -9.36
N TYR A 123 0.89 -14.00 -9.92
CA TYR A 123 2.17 -14.54 -9.47
C TYR A 123 3.03 -13.44 -8.86
N GLY A 124 3.67 -13.75 -7.74
CA GLY A 124 4.54 -12.83 -7.05
C GLY A 124 5.86 -13.47 -6.64
N TRP A 125 6.90 -12.63 -6.54
CA TRP A 125 8.22 -13.01 -6.05
C TRP A 125 8.78 -11.93 -5.14
N TYR A 126 9.62 -12.34 -4.20
CA TYR A 126 10.46 -11.43 -3.44
C TYR A 126 11.94 -11.79 -3.60
N MET A 127 12.80 -10.80 -3.40
CA MET A 127 14.26 -10.95 -3.33
C MET A 127 14.78 -10.23 -2.09
N ASP A 128 15.63 -10.92 -1.34
CA ASP A 128 16.33 -10.38 -0.18
C ASP A 128 17.76 -10.02 -0.57
N GLY A 129 18.01 -8.73 -0.80
CA GLY A 129 19.31 -8.18 -1.18
C GLY A 129 19.56 -8.08 -2.70
N PRO A 130 20.56 -7.28 -3.11
CA PRO A 130 20.95 -7.16 -4.51
C PRO A 130 21.39 -8.50 -5.09
N GLY A 131 20.74 -8.96 -6.16
CA GLY A 131 21.03 -10.25 -6.78
C GLY A 131 20.55 -11.47 -5.98
N GLY A 132 19.72 -11.28 -4.94
CA GLY A 132 19.09 -12.37 -4.22
C GLY A 132 18.26 -13.28 -5.13
N LYS A 133 18.13 -14.57 -4.79
CA LYS A 133 17.33 -15.50 -5.59
C LYS A 133 15.85 -15.09 -5.55
N PRO A 134 15.18 -14.89 -6.71
CA PRO A 134 13.74 -14.66 -6.73
C PRO A 134 13.02 -15.86 -6.11
N THR A 135 12.28 -15.61 -5.04
CA THR A 135 11.54 -16.65 -4.31
C THR A 135 10.05 -16.43 -4.52
N PRO A 136 9.30 -17.40 -5.07
CA PRO A 136 7.88 -17.24 -5.32
C PRO A 136 7.10 -17.16 -4.01
N VAL A 137 6.04 -16.36 -4.01
CA VAL A 137 5.02 -16.39 -2.95
C VAL A 137 3.79 -17.16 -3.42
N PRO A 138 2.99 -17.73 -2.50
CA PRO A 138 1.71 -18.33 -2.85
C PRO A 138 0.77 -17.32 -3.54
N PRO A 139 -0.11 -17.75 -4.46
CA PRO A 139 -1.02 -16.85 -5.17
C PRO A 139 -1.92 -16.01 -4.27
N GLU A 140 -2.37 -16.55 -3.14
CA GLU A 140 -3.16 -15.86 -2.12
C GLU A 140 -2.39 -14.70 -1.47
N ILE A 141 -1.06 -14.80 -1.40
CA ILE A 141 -0.19 -13.73 -0.92
C ILE A 141 0.08 -12.72 -2.02
N ALA A 142 0.28 -13.19 -3.25
CA ALA A 142 0.47 -12.33 -4.41
C ALA A 142 -0.75 -11.40 -4.63
N GLN A 143 -1.97 -11.87 -4.40
CA GLN A 143 -3.20 -11.07 -4.50
C GLN A 143 -3.26 -9.88 -3.55
N ILE A 144 -2.53 -9.92 -2.43
CA ILE A 144 -2.47 -8.83 -1.45
C ILE A 144 -1.55 -7.70 -1.95
N TRP A 145 -0.69 -7.96 -2.95
CA TRP A 145 0.21 -6.97 -3.53
C TRP A 145 -0.47 -6.32 -4.74
N PRO A 146 -1.05 -5.12 -4.59
CA PRO A 146 -1.82 -4.52 -5.68
C PRO A 146 -0.90 -4.12 -6.85
N VAL A 147 -1.42 -4.26 -8.08
CA VAL A 147 -0.97 -3.46 -9.23
C VAL A 147 -1.78 -2.18 -9.27
#